data_AF-A0A8S8XQM3-F1
#
_entry.id   AF-A0A8S8XQM3-F1
#
_cell.length_a   1.000
_cell.length_b   1.000
_cell.length_c   1.000
_cell.angle_alpha   90.00
_cell.angle_beta   90.00
_cell.angle_gamma   90.00
#
_symmetry.space_group_name_H-M   'P 1'
#
loop_
_entity.id
_entity.type
_entity.pdbx_description
1 polymer ?
#
loop_
_entity_poly.entity_id
_entity_poly.type
_entity_poly.pdbx_seq_one_letter_code
_entity_poly.pdbx_strand_id
1 'polypeptide(L)'
;MSLLMPTVYFSSGFIISFLFPRLPIILVTRGKGFNTSFPEHPDPIPLSPKLTQRVLHMRMIYWMGFVVATIPLLFGLASIKWGNAAFGFGLWISSGWYILSRLQTFVGGQKPPWTLGMAQRLQVVMDDAKSEAKCCDNPLPQWDIMAVSVHNV
;
A
#
# COMPACT_ATOMS: atom_id res chain seq x y z
N MET A 1 -30.57 -22.09 21.70
CA MET A 1 -29.11 -22.34 21.70
C MET A 1 -28.38 -20.99 21.71
N SER A 2 -27.31 -20.84 22.48
CA SER A 2 -26.58 -19.57 22.58
C SER A 2 -25.69 -19.34 21.34
N LEU A 3 -25.87 -18.19 20.66
CA LEU A 3 -25.09 -17.78 19.49
C LEU A 3 -23.79 -17.05 19.84
N LEU A 4 -23.48 -16.91 21.14
CA LEU A 4 -22.37 -16.08 21.61
C LEU A 4 -21.01 -16.61 21.15
N MET A 5 -20.73 -17.91 21.37
CA MET A 5 -19.43 -18.50 21.03
C MET A 5 -19.14 -18.49 19.52
N PRO A 6 -20.07 -18.92 18.64
CA PRO A 6 -19.87 -18.82 17.18
C PRO A 6 -19.60 -17.38 16.73
N THR A 7 -20.30 -16.39 17.31
CA THR A 7 -20.12 -14.98 16.96
C THR A 7 -18.73 -14.48 17.35
N VAL A 8 -18.23 -14.86 18.52
CA VAL A 8 -16.87 -14.52 18.96
C VAL A 8 -15.82 -15.15 18.05
N TYR A 9 -15.98 -16.43 17.70
CA TYR A 9 -15.07 -17.12 16.78
C TYR A 9 -15.07 -16.49 15.39
N PHE A 10 -16.25 -16.21 14.83
CA PHE A 10 -16.35 -15.54 13.54
C PHE A 10 -15.68 -14.16 13.57
N SER A 11 -15.98 -13.36 14.60
CA SER A 11 -15.44 -12.01 14.73
C SER A 11 -13.92 -12.00 14.89
N SER A 12 -13.36 -12.92 15.67
CA SER A 12 -11.90 -13.03 15.83
C SER A 12 -11.21 -13.43 14.54
N GLY A 13 -11.75 -14.44 13.82
CA GLY A 13 -11.24 -14.82 12.50
C GLY A 13 -11.31 -13.67 11.50
N PHE A 14 -12.44 -12.95 11.47
CA PHE A 14 -12.63 -11.79 10.61
C PHE A 14 -11.60 -10.69 10.88
N ILE A 15 -11.42 -10.29 12.15
CA ILE A 15 -10.49 -9.23 12.56
C ILE A 15 -9.04 -9.62 12.25
N ILE A 16 -8.65 -10.87 12.56
CA ILE A 16 -7.29 -11.36 12.28
C ILE A 16 -7.00 -11.27 10.78
N SER A 17 -7.87 -11.86 9.94
CA SER A 17 -7.67 -11.81 8.49
C SER A 17 -7.82 -10.40 7.91
N PHE A 18 -8.58 -9.51 8.56
CA PHE A 18 -8.71 -8.13 8.11
C PHE A 18 -7.40 -7.37 8.33
N LEU A 19 -6.79 -7.51 9.51
CA LEU A 19 -5.58 -6.77 9.85
C LEU A 19 -4.34 -7.35 9.17
N PHE A 20 -4.24 -8.68 9.10
CA PHE A 20 -3.05 -9.40 8.65
C PHE A 20 -2.43 -8.89 7.33
N PRO A 21 -3.17 -8.77 6.20
CA PRO A 21 -2.61 -8.27 4.94
C PRO A 21 -2.38 -6.75 4.89
N ARG A 22 -2.76 -6.02 5.95
CA ARG A 22 -2.56 -4.57 6.09
C ARG A 22 -1.32 -4.24 6.94
N LEU A 23 -0.90 -5.15 7.82
CA LEU A 23 0.24 -4.95 8.71
C LEU A 23 1.53 -4.56 7.97
N PRO A 24 1.94 -5.19 6.85
CA PRO A 24 3.18 -4.83 6.18
C PRO A 24 3.24 -3.36 5.76
N ILE A 25 2.15 -2.82 5.18
CA ILE A 25 2.08 -1.42 4.77
C ILE A 25 2.17 -0.49 5.98
N ILE A 26 1.45 -0.80 7.05
CA ILE A 26 1.43 0.03 8.27
C ILE A 26 2.82 0.06 8.91
N LEU A 27 3.48 -1.09 8.99
CA LEU A 27 4.81 -1.20 9.61
C LEU A 27 5.89 -0.52 8.77
N VAL A 28 5.89 -0.73 7.45
CA VAL A 28 6.92 -0.14 6.57
C VAL A 28 6.77 1.38 6.49
N THR A 29 5.54 1.91 6.43
CA THR A 29 5.33 3.37 6.35
C THR A 29 5.69 4.10 7.65
N ARG A 30 5.59 3.43 8.80
CA ARG A 30 5.91 3.99 10.13
C ARG A 30 7.31 3.65 10.65
N GLY A 31 8.01 2.70 10.01
CA GLY A 31 9.36 2.31 10.42
C GLY A 31 10.37 3.42 10.10
N LYS A 32 11.09 3.90 11.12
CA LYS A 32 12.15 4.92 10.96
C LYS A 32 13.15 4.56 9.84
N GLY A 33 13.51 3.29 9.73
CA GLY A 33 14.49 2.80 8.74
C GLY A 33 14.10 3.00 7.27
N PHE A 34 12.81 3.13 6.94
CA PHE A 34 12.35 3.32 5.55
C PHE A 34 12.24 4.79 5.14
N ASN A 35 12.31 5.71 6.09
CA ASN A 35 12.05 7.14 5.89
C ASN A 35 13.27 8.04 6.14
N THR A 36 14.44 7.49 6.51
CA THR A 36 15.65 8.28 6.85
C THR A 36 16.20 9.12 5.70
N SER A 37 15.88 8.78 4.46
CA SER A 37 16.31 9.53 3.27
C SER A 37 15.41 10.72 2.93
N PHE A 38 14.34 10.95 3.69
CA PHE A 38 13.36 12.00 3.45
C PHE A 38 13.35 12.98 4.61
N PRO A 39 13.10 14.28 4.34
CA PRO A 39 12.97 15.27 5.40
C PRO A 39 11.74 14.96 6.28
N GLU A 40 11.74 15.50 7.49
CA GLU A 40 10.62 15.33 8.41
C GLU A 40 9.42 16.16 7.92
N HIS A 41 8.22 15.61 8.03
CA HIS A 41 7.00 16.36 7.72
C HIS A 41 6.89 17.56 8.69
N PRO A 42 6.61 18.80 8.23
CA PRO A 42 5.92 19.17 6.99
C PRO A 42 6.81 19.51 5.78
N ASP A 43 8.13 19.32 5.85
CA ASP A 43 9.03 19.78 4.81
C ASP A 43 8.80 19.07 3.46
N PRO A 44 8.88 19.80 2.33
CA PRO A 44 8.66 19.24 1.01
C PRO A 44 9.75 18.23 0.65
N ILE A 45 9.36 17.19 -0.08
CA ILE A 45 10.27 16.07 -0.38
C ILE A 45 10.99 16.34 -1.71
N PRO A 46 12.33 16.47 -1.74
CA PRO A 46 13.03 16.70 -3.00
C PRO A 46 12.85 15.52 -3.96
N LEU A 47 12.56 15.82 -5.24
CA LEU A 47 12.51 14.79 -6.28
C LEU A 47 13.91 14.23 -6.45
N SER A 48 14.03 12.95 -6.11
CA SER A 48 15.29 12.21 -6.14
C SER A 48 15.01 10.77 -6.56
N PRO A 49 16.04 10.03 -7.02
CA PRO A 49 15.87 8.62 -7.36
C PRO A 49 15.38 7.78 -6.16
N LYS A 50 15.69 8.23 -4.93
CA LYS A 50 15.21 7.63 -3.68
C LYS A 50 13.70 7.74 -3.53
N LEU A 51 13.10 8.87 -3.94
CA LEU A 51 11.64 9.04 -3.93
C LEU A 51 10.97 8.08 -4.91
N THR A 52 11.47 8.01 -6.15
CA THR A 52 10.99 7.07 -7.17
C THR A 52 11.12 5.61 -6.70
N GLN A 53 12.26 5.26 -6.09
CA GLN A 53 12.47 3.95 -5.47
C GLN A 53 11.42 3.66 -4.40
N ARG A 54 11.11 4.62 -3.50
CA ARG A 54 10.11 4.44 -2.46
C ARG A 54 8.71 4.23 -3.02
N VAL A 55 8.31 4.99 -4.05
CA VAL A 55 7.01 4.79 -4.73
C VAL A 55 6.92 3.38 -5.32
N LEU A 56 7.98 2.89 -5.96
CA LEU A 56 8.01 1.52 -6.51
C LEU A 56 7.98 0.44 -5.42
N HIS A 57 8.68 0.65 -4.30
CA HIS A 57 8.64 -0.27 -3.16
C HIS A 57 7.24 -0.32 -2.53
N MET A 58 6.61 0.82 -2.32
CA MET A 58 5.24 0.88 -1.78
C MET A 58 4.24 0.23 -2.73
N ARG A 59 4.42 0.38 -4.04
CA ARG A 59 3.65 -0.36 -5.04
C ARG A 59 3.87 -1.86 -4.91
N MET A 60 5.11 -2.34 -4.80
CA MET A 60 5.42 -3.76 -4.62
C MET A 60 4.77 -4.33 -3.35
N ILE A 61 4.94 -3.65 -2.21
CA ILE A 61 4.34 -4.05 -0.92
C ILE A 61 2.82 -4.06 -1.01
N TYR A 62 2.24 -3.06 -1.69
CA TYR A 62 0.82 -3.05 -1.97
C TYR A 62 0.43 -4.36 -2.67
N TRP A 63 0.99 -4.72 -3.82
CA TRP A 63 0.62 -5.95 -4.53
C TRP A 63 0.99 -7.25 -3.78
N MET A 64 2.05 -7.25 -2.98
CA MET A 64 2.40 -8.36 -2.11
C MET A 64 1.29 -8.67 -1.08
N GLY A 65 0.40 -7.72 -0.80
CA GLY A 65 -0.80 -7.93 -0.01
C GLY A 65 -1.68 -9.10 -0.50
N PHE A 66 -1.68 -9.42 -1.80
CA PHE A 66 -2.36 -10.63 -2.30
C PHE A 66 -1.74 -11.91 -1.73
N VAL A 67 -0.41 -12.01 -1.75
CA VAL A 67 0.34 -13.16 -1.20
C VAL A 67 0.12 -13.28 0.32
N VAL A 68 0.07 -12.15 1.03
CA VAL A 68 -0.18 -12.17 2.48
C VAL A 68 -1.63 -12.56 2.78
N ALA A 69 -2.59 -12.16 1.94
CA ALA A 69 -4.00 -12.47 2.11
C ALA A 69 -4.35 -13.93 1.75
N THR A 70 -3.58 -14.62 0.91
CA THR A 70 -3.82 -16.04 0.61
C THR A 70 -3.58 -16.94 1.82
N ILE A 71 -2.71 -16.55 2.75
CA ILE A 71 -2.43 -17.31 3.98
C ILE A 71 -3.71 -17.48 4.83
N PRO A 72 -4.37 -16.40 5.32
CA PRO A 72 -5.61 -16.54 6.07
C PRO A 72 -6.77 -17.09 5.20
N LEU A 73 -6.75 -16.90 3.89
CA LEU A 73 -7.77 -17.49 2.99
C LEU A 73 -7.70 -19.03 2.99
N LEU A 74 -6.51 -19.59 2.76
CA LEU A 74 -6.29 -21.03 2.73
C LEU A 74 -6.46 -21.64 4.13
N PHE A 75 -5.95 -20.95 5.16
CA PHE A 75 -6.16 -21.38 6.55
C PHE A 75 -7.64 -21.33 6.95
N GLY A 76 -8.39 -20.34 6.47
CA GLY A 76 -9.84 -20.26 6.64
C GLY A 76 -10.55 -21.46 6.05
N LEU A 77 -10.22 -21.85 4.81
CA LEU A 77 -10.75 -23.05 4.16
C LEU A 77 -10.42 -24.34 4.93
N ALA A 78 -9.16 -24.47 5.39
CA ALA A 78 -8.75 -25.60 6.21
C ALA A 78 -9.51 -25.66 7.54
N SER A 79 -9.70 -24.51 8.20
CA SER A 79 -10.43 -24.41 9.46
C SER A 79 -11.92 -24.74 9.29
N ILE A 80 -12.53 -24.39 8.15
CA ILE A 80 -13.91 -24.79 7.83
C ILE A 80 -14.04 -26.31 7.71
N LYS A 81 -13.06 -26.98 7.08
CA LYS A 81 -13.13 -28.42 6.82
C LYS A 81 -12.76 -29.28 8.03
N TRP A 82 -11.79 -28.86 8.84
CA TRP A 82 -11.20 -29.69 9.90
C TRP A 82 -11.22 -29.05 11.29
N GLY A 83 -11.60 -27.78 11.42
CA GLY A 83 -11.51 -27.01 12.66
C GLY A 83 -12.82 -26.36 13.06
N ASN A 84 -12.74 -25.08 13.45
CA ASN A 84 -13.91 -24.31 13.84
C ASN A 84 -14.49 -23.58 12.63
N ALA A 85 -15.66 -24.02 12.17
CA ALA A 85 -16.31 -23.45 11.00
C ALA A 85 -16.55 -21.94 11.12
N ALA A 86 -17.05 -21.45 12.26
CA ALA A 86 -17.33 -20.03 12.45
C ALA A 86 -16.06 -19.18 12.33
N PHE A 87 -14.97 -19.61 12.97
CA PHE A 87 -13.67 -18.95 12.85
C PHE A 87 -13.11 -18.98 11.43
N GLY A 88 -13.15 -20.15 10.77
CA GLY A 88 -12.70 -20.33 9.40
C GLY A 88 -13.48 -19.47 8.39
N PHE A 89 -14.80 -19.34 8.57
CA PHE A 89 -15.63 -18.43 7.77
C PHE A 89 -15.24 -16.97 7.94
N GLY A 90 -14.94 -16.52 9.16
CA GLY A 90 -14.45 -15.17 9.43
C GLY A 90 -13.17 -14.87 8.66
N LEU A 91 -12.20 -15.78 8.72
CA LEU A 91 -10.95 -15.68 7.96
C LEU A 91 -11.20 -15.64 6.45
N TRP A 92 -12.00 -16.59 5.94
CA TRP A 92 -12.23 -16.77 4.51
C TRP A 92 -12.96 -15.59 3.86
N ILE A 93 -14.03 -15.09 4.48
CA ILE A 93 -14.79 -13.94 3.96
C ILE A 93 -13.92 -12.68 3.97
N SER A 94 -13.19 -12.42 5.06
CA SER A 94 -12.39 -11.20 5.22
C SER A 94 -11.23 -11.14 4.21
N SER A 95 -10.48 -12.24 4.07
CA SER A 95 -9.40 -12.35 3.07
C SER A 95 -9.93 -12.36 1.64
N GLY A 96 -11.04 -13.06 1.37
CA GLY A 96 -11.72 -13.06 0.08
C GLY A 96 -12.15 -11.65 -0.32
N TRP A 97 -12.76 -10.90 0.60
CA TRP A 97 -13.14 -9.51 0.38
C TRP A 97 -11.93 -8.61 0.12
N TYR A 98 -10.82 -8.79 0.83
CA TYR A 98 -9.59 -8.05 0.57
C TYR A 98 -9.05 -8.28 -0.85
N ILE A 99 -9.05 -9.53 -1.32
CA ILE A 99 -8.60 -9.89 -2.66
C ILE A 99 -9.54 -9.26 -3.70
N LEU A 100 -10.85 -9.45 -3.56
CA LEU A 100 -11.84 -8.93 -4.50
C LEU A 100 -11.81 -7.41 -4.59
N SER A 101 -11.79 -6.70 -3.45
CA SER A 101 -11.73 -5.24 -3.41
C SER A 101 -10.49 -4.67 -4.12
N ARG A 102 -9.36 -5.39 -4.10
CA ARG A 102 -8.18 -4.99 -4.87
C ARG A 102 -8.25 -5.36 -6.35
N LEU A 103 -8.86 -6.48 -6.70
CA LEU A 103 -9.06 -6.87 -8.11
C LEU A 103 -10.00 -5.91 -8.85
N GLN A 104 -10.88 -5.19 -8.14
CA GLN A 104 -11.70 -4.13 -8.74
C GLN A 104 -10.88 -3.09 -9.51
N THR A 105 -9.60 -2.89 -9.16
CA THR A 105 -8.68 -2.00 -9.91
C THR A 105 -8.58 -2.35 -11.40
N PHE A 106 -8.78 -3.61 -11.79
CA PHE A 106 -8.73 -4.06 -13.18
C PHE A 106 -10.03 -3.85 -13.96
N VAL A 107 -11.14 -3.60 -13.25
CA VAL A 107 -12.49 -3.45 -13.84
C VAL A 107 -12.99 -2.00 -13.70
N GLY A 108 -12.08 -1.04 -13.56
CA GLY A 108 -12.41 0.39 -13.45
C GLY A 108 -12.67 0.90 -12.03
N GLY A 109 -12.34 0.11 -10.99
CA GLY A 109 -12.37 0.56 -9.61
C GLY A 109 -11.29 1.60 -9.28
N GLN A 110 -11.22 1.99 -8.00
CA GLN A 110 -10.23 2.97 -7.52
C GLN A 110 -8.79 2.51 -7.79
N LYS A 111 -7.98 3.37 -8.40
CA LYS A 111 -6.56 3.09 -8.67
C LYS A 111 -5.78 2.96 -7.35
N PRO A 112 -4.73 2.12 -7.30
CA PRO A 112 -3.88 2.04 -6.12
C PRO A 112 -3.15 3.38 -5.89
N PRO A 113 -2.84 3.74 -4.64
CA PRO A 113 -2.23 5.02 -4.30
C PRO A 113 -0.84 5.21 -4.93
N TRP A 114 -0.05 4.14 -5.07
CA TRP A 114 1.26 4.17 -5.71
C TRP A 114 1.22 3.39 -7.04
N THR A 115 1.40 4.09 -8.16
CA THR A 115 1.32 3.52 -9.52
C THR A 115 2.66 3.59 -10.24
N LEU A 116 2.82 2.76 -11.30
CA LEU A 116 3.98 2.89 -12.19
C LEU A 116 4.00 4.25 -12.89
N GLY A 117 2.84 4.71 -13.35
CA GLY A 117 2.71 5.98 -14.06
C GLY A 117 3.13 7.17 -13.19
N MET A 118 2.87 7.12 -11.89
CA MET A 118 3.38 8.12 -10.95
C MET A 118 4.91 8.12 -10.90
N ALA A 119 5.56 6.97 -10.75
CA ALA A 119 7.01 6.87 -10.74
C ALA A 119 7.64 7.35 -12.07
N GLN A 120 7.02 7.00 -13.21
CA GLN A 120 7.45 7.48 -14.53
C GLN A 120 7.31 8.99 -14.66
N ARG A 121 6.20 9.59 -14.19
CA ARG A 121 6.01 11.04 -14.21
C ARG A 121 7.05 11.77 -13.38
N LEU A 122 7.41 11.25 -12.20
CA LEU A 122 8.50 11.82 -11.41
C LEU A 122 9.83 11.79 -12.16
N GLN A 123 10.11 10.69 -12.85
CA GLN A 123 11.32 10.56 -13.65
C GLN A 123 11.35 11.59 -14.80
N VAL A 124 10.23 11.74 -15.52
CA VAL A 124 10.10 12.76 -16.58
C VAL A 124 10.38 14.16 -16.04
N VAL A 125 9.77 14.54 -14.91
CA VAL A 125 10.02 15.86 -14.29
C VAL A 125 11.49 16.04 -13.88
N MET A 126 12.13 14.98 -13.37
CA MET A 126 13.55 15.02 -13.01
C MET A 126 14.47 15.14 -14.23
N ASP A 127 14.09 14.52 -15.36
CA ASP A 127 14.85 14.57 -16.60
C ASP A 127 14.66 15.95 -17.28
N ASP A 128 13.43 16.49 -17.28
CA ASP A 128 13.12 17.83 -17.77
C ASP A 128 13.88 18.93 -17.00
N ALA A 129 13.99 18.79 -15.67
CA ALA A 129 14.75 19.71 -14.83
C ALA A 129 16.25 19.74 -15.16
N LYS A 130 16.79 18.69 -15.79
CA LYS A 130 18.20 18.59 -16.22
C LYS A 130 18.40 18.92 -17.71
N SER A 131 17.31 19.11 -18.44
CA SER A 131 17.34 19.39 -19.88
C SER A 131 17.85 20.80 -20.17
N GLU A 132 18.30 21.02 -21.42
CA GLU A 132 18.65 22.35 -21.92
C GLU A 132 17.44 23.30 -21.93
N ALA A 133 16.22 22.75 -22.04
CA ALA A 133 14.96 23.49 -21.96
C ALA A 133 14.48 23.76 -20.52
N LYS A 134 15.39 23.71 -19.53
CA LYS A 134 15.06 23.97 -18.13
C LYS A 134 14.46 25.37 -17.95
N CYS A 135 13.43 25.45 -17.10
CA CYS A 135 12.74 26.71 -16.80
C CYS A 135 13.67 27.76 -16.16
N CYS A 136 14.70 27.32 -15.43
CA CYS A 136 15.54 28.16 -14.56
C CYS A 136 16.99 27.63 -14.53
N ASP A 137 17.95 28.42 -14.04
CA ASP A 137 19.36 28.03 -14.00
C ASP A 137 19.64 26.81 -13.10
N ASN A 138 18.91 26.68 -11.98
CA ASN A 138 19.05 25.57 -11.04
C ASN A 138 17.67 25.13 -10.49
N PRO A 139 16.85 24.41 -11.28
CA PRO A 139 15.53 23.99 -10.83
C PRO A 139 15.65 22.86 -9.79
N LEU A 140 15.09 23.07 -8.60
CA LEU A 140 14.95 22.03 -7.58
C LEU A 140 13.48 21.59 -7.53
N PRO A 141 13.09 20.52 -8.25
CA PRO A 141 11.75 19.98 -8.16
C PRO A 141 11.53 19.32 -6.79
N GLN A 142 10.42 19.65 -6.14
CA GLN A 142 10.04 19.13 -4.84
C GLN A 142 8.58 18.66 -4.87
N TRP A 143 8.31 17.58 -4.15
CA TRP A 143 6.97 17.06 -3.93
C TRP A 143 6.40 17.71 -2.68
N ASP A 144 5.47 18.64 -2.89
CA ASP A 144 4.70 19.33 -1.86
C ASP A 144 3.36 18.60 -1.60
N ILE A 145 2.60 18.99 -0.58
CA ILE A 145 1.44 18.27 -0.04
C ILE A 145 0.43 17.86 -1.14
N MET A 146 0.23 18.71 -2.15
CA MET A 146 -0.77 18.53 -3.20
C MET A 146 -0.20 18.47 -4.63
N ALA A 147 1.04 18.91 -4.84
CA ALA A 147 1.60 19.09 -6.18
C ALA A 147 3.12 18.99 -6.17
N VAL A 148 3.69 18.77 -7.36
CA VAL A 148 5.13 18.94 -7.58
C VAL A 148 5.35 20.42 -7.93
N SER A 149 6.13 21.12 -7.11
CA SER A 149 6.55 22.50 -7.36
C SER A 149 8.03 22.52 -7.74
N VAL A 150 8.43 23.53 -8.52
CA VAL A 150 9.84 23.80 -8.79
C VAL A 150 10.21 25.06 -8.02
N HIS A 151 11.22 24.96 -7.16
CA HIS A 151 11.79 26.11 -6.48
C HIS A 151 13.11 26.49 -7.15
N ASN A 152 13.35 27.80 -7.24
CA ASN A 152 14.64 28.37 -7.65
C ASN A 152 15.48 28.63 -6.41
N VAL A 153 16.76 28.32 -6.47
CA VAL A 153 17.77 28.72 -5.48
C VAL A 153 18.62 29.83 -6.05
#